data_AF-A0A2V8R9W6-F1
#
_entry.id   AF-A0A2V8R9W6-F1
#
_cell.length_a   1.000
_cell.length_b   1.000
_cell.length_c   1.000
_cell.angle_alpha   90.00
_cell.angle_beta   90.00
_cell.angle_gamma   90.00
#
_symmetry.space_group_name_H-M   'P 1'
#
loop_
_entity.id
_entity.type
_entity.pdbx_description
1 polymer ?
#
loop_
_entity_poly.entity_id
_entity_poly.type
_entity_poly.pdbx_seq_one_letter_code
_entity_poly.pdbx_strand_id
1 'polypeptide(L)'
;MSFWESSLEYDLFESMRRHLARVLAVEGREEIEAERAALYVMQGLREVPKLLNALASSNTPDGETRDILDLVLVNAASLERARTLLLGLDDQVAD
;
A
#
# COMPACT_ATOMS: atom_id res chain seq x y z
N MET A 1 -6.70 -16.29 8.88
CA MET A 1 -7.72 -15.40 8.29
C MET A 1 -8.76 -16.25 7.59
N SER A 2 -10.03 -15.99 7.89
CA SER A 2 -11.18 -16.68 7.30
C SER A 2 -11.38 -16.20 5.86
N PHE A 3 -11.77 -17.11 4.94
CA PHE A 3 -12.04 -16.79 3.53
C PHE A 3 -13.03 -15.63 3.34
N TRP A 4 -13.92 -15.42 4.32
CA TRP A 4 -14.91 -14.34 4.35
C TRP A 4 -14.32 -12.97 4.69
N GLU A 5 -13.26 -12.92 5.51
CA GLU A 5 -12.53 -11.68 5.79
C GLU A 5 -11.78 -11.23 4.54
N SER A 6 -11.22 -12.19 3.80
CA SER A 6 -10.51 -11.94 2.54
C SER A 6 -11.44 -11.43 1.42
N SER A 7 -12.69 -11.92 1.35
CA SER A 7 -13.65 -11.42 0.36
C SER A 7 -14.13 -10.01 0.69
N LEU A 8 -14.36 -9.71 1.97
CA LEU A 8 -14.82 -8.39 2.40
C LEU A 8 -13.73 -7.31 2.23
N GLU A 9 -12.47 -7.66 2.50
CA GLU A 9 -11.32 -6.81 2.20
C GLU A 9 -11.21 -6.54 0.70
N TYR A 10 -11.32 -7.60 -0.14
CA TYR A 10 -11.28 -7.45 -1.60
C TYR A 10 -12.41 -6.55 -2.12
N ASP A 11 -13.65 -6.76 -1.66
CA ASP A 11 -14.81 -5.98 -2.07
C ASP A 11 -14.67 -4.50 -1.70
N LEU A 12 -14.11 -4.23 -0.51
CA LEU A 12 -13.81 -2.87 -0.07
C LEU A 12 -12.75 -2.20 -0.96
N PHE A 13 -11.63 -2.88 -1.22
CA PHE A 13 -10.57 -2.36 -2.08
C PHE A 13 -11.07 -2.08 -3.50
N GLU A 14 -11.83 -2.99 -4.08
CA GLU A 14 -12.38 -2.83 -5.42
C GLU A 14 -13.42 -1.70 -5.48
N SER A 15 -14.25 -1.56 -4.44
CA SER A 15 -15.20 -0.44 -4.33
C SER A 15 -14.47 0.92 -4.27
N MET A 16 -13.43 1.02 -3.45
CA MET A 16 -12.59 2.22 -3.35
C MET A 16 -11.89 2.53 -4.67
N ARG A 17 -11.31 1.52 -5.34
CA ARG A 17 -10.64 1.66 -6.64
C ARG A 17 -11.59 2.25 -7.70
N ARG A 18 -12.79 1.69 -7.82
CA ARG A 18 -13.82 2.18 -8.76
C ARG A 18 -14.32 3.58 -8.43
N HIS A 19 -14.41 3.92 -7.14
CA HIS A 19 -14.76 5.27 -6.74
C HIS A 19 -13.69 6.27 -7.16
N LEU A 20 -12.41 5.97 -6.89
CA LEU A 20 -11.28 6.80 -7.28
C LEU A 20 -11.17 6.96 -8.81
N ALA A 21 -11.35 5.88 -9.57
CA ALA A 21 -11.35 5.95 -11.04
C ALA A 21 -12.45 6.89 -11.56
N ARG A 22 -13.65 6.83 -10.99
CA ARG A 22 -14.74 7.76 -11.34
C ARG A 22 -14.42 9.21 -11.01
N VAL A 23 -13.81 9.48 -9.84
CA VAL A 23 -13.37 10.84 -9.48
C VAL A 23 -12.37 11.37 -10.51
N LEU A 24 -11.37 10.57 -10.86
CA LEU A 24 -10.34 10.91 -11.83
C LEU A 24 -10.90 11.13 -13.25
N ALA A 25 -11.89 10.34 -13.67
CA ALA A 25 -12.58 10.53 -14.94
C ALA A 25 -13.40 11.82 -14.98
N VAL A 26 -14.09 12.16 -13.87
CA VAL A 26 -14.82 13.44 -13.73
C VAL A 26 -13.89 14.65 -13.81
N GLU A 27 -12.64 14.51 -13.36
CA GLU A 27 -11.59 15.53 -13.49
C GLU A 27 -11.02 15.66 -14.91
N GLY A 28 -11.54 14.89 -15.88
CA GLY A 28 -11.18 14.99 -17.29
C GLY A 28 -10.07 14.04 -17.75
N ARG A 29 -9.71 13.03 -16.93
CA ARG A 29 -8.81 11.96 -17.39
C ARG A 29 -9.55 10.97 -18.28
N GLU A 30 -8.83 10.39 -19.24
CA GLU A 30 -9.36 9.28 -20.04
C GLU A 30 -9.71 8.11 -19.13
N GLU A 31 -10.82 7.42 -19.42
CA GLU A 31 -11.34 6.30 -18.62
C GLU A 31 -10.27 5.25 -18.30
N ILE A 32 -9.51 4.81 -19.31
CA ILE A 32 -8.47 3.79 -19.15
C ILE A 32 -7.31 4.30 -18.27
N GLU A 33 -6.93 5.56 -18.41
CA GLU A 33 -5.89 6.18 -17.60
C GLU A 33 -6.33 6.36 -16.15
N ALA A 34 -7.58 6.76 -15.93
CA ALA A 34 -8.17 6.90 -14.61
C ALA A 34 -8.24 5.56 -13.86
N GLU A 35 -8.70 4.50 -14.54
CA GLU A 35 -8.73 3.13 -14.01
C GLU A 35 -7.32 2.62 -13.65
N ARG A 36 -6.33 2.88 -14.52
CA ARG A 36 -4.94 2.50 -14.28
C ARG A 36 -4.32 3.26 -13.09
N ALA A 37 -4.54 4.57 -13.03
CA ALA A 37 -4.06 5.39 -11.92
C ALA A 37 -4.68 4.94 -10.59
N ALA A 38 -5.99 4.68 -10.57
CA ALA A 38 -6.69 4.17 -9.39
C ALA A 38 -6.12 2.81 -8.95
N LEU A 39 -5.82 1.91 -9.89
CA LEU A 39 -5.19 0.63 -9.58
C LEU A 39 -3.84 0.82 -8.89
N TYR A 40 -2.95 1.67 -9.41
CA TYR A 40 -1.64 1.90 -8.80
C TYR A 40 -1.74 2.53 -7.41
N VAL A 41 -2.66 3.48 -7.22
CA VAL A 41 -2.91 4.06 -5.89
C VAL A 41 -3.36 2.98 -4.90
N MET A 42 -4.33 2.15 -5.28
CA MET A 42 -4.84 1.11 -4.38
C MET A 42 -3.80 0.01 -4.10
N GLN A 43 -2.93 -0.31 -5.06
CA GLN A 43 -1.80 -1.22 -4.83
C GLN A 43 -0.84 -0.66 -3.78
N GLY A 44 -0.51 0.63 -3.84
CA GLY A 44 0.36 1.29 -2.86
C GLY A 44 -0.24 1.36 -1.45
N LEU A 45 -1.57 1.41 -1.33
CA LEU A 45 -2.27 1.55 -0.06
C LEU A 45 -2.69 0.23 0.58
N ARG A 46 -2.56 -0.90 -0.14
CA ARG A 46 -3.17 -2.17 0.26
C ARG A 46 -2.72 -2.66 1.64
N GLU A 47 -1.44 -2.51 1.92
CA GLU A 47 -0.83 -3.06 3.14
C GLU A 47 -0.80 -2.04 4.29
N VAL A 48 -1.15 -0.76 4.04
CA VAL A 48 -1.13 0.31 5.05
C VAL A 48 -2.09 0.04 6.22
N PRO A 49 -3.35 -0.37 6.01
CA PRO A 49 -4.25 -0.68 7.13
C PRO A 49 -3.72 -1.83 8.01
N LYS A 50 -3.09 -2.84 7.40
CA LYS A 50 -2.49 -3.97 8.14
C LYS A 50 -1.32 -3.49 8.98
N LEU A 51 -0.47 -2.63 8.43
CA LEU A 51 0.64 -2.04 9.18
C LEU A 51 0.14 -1.22 10.38
N LEU A 52 -0.87 -0.37 10.18
CA LEU A 52 -1.45 0.43 11.26
C LEU A 52 -2.05 -0.46 12.36
N ASN A 53 -2.74 -1.54 11.99
CA ASN A 53 -3.29 -2.50 12.95
C ASN A 53 -2.18 -3.24 13.71
N ALA A 54 -1.11 -3.66 13.02
CA ALA A 54 0.04 -4.30 13.63
C ALA A 54 0.75 -3.38 14.63
N LEU A 55 0.96 -2.11 14.27
CA LEU A 55 1.58 -1.09 15.13
C LEU A 55 0.71 -0.70 16.33
N ALA A 56 -0.62 -0.70 16.16
CA ALA A 56 -1.55 -0.39 17.23
C ALA A 56 -1.76 -1.57 18.21
N SER A 57 -1.44 -2.80 17.78
CA SER A 57 -1.61 -4.03 18.55
C SER A 57 -0.38 -4.31 19.40
N SER A 58 -0.56 -4.35 20.73
CA SER A 58 0.51 -4.78 21.65
C SER A 58 0.84 -6.28 21.58
N ASN A 59 0.06 -7.05 20.82
CA ASN A 59 0.17 -8.51 20.72
C ASN A 59 0.80 -8.97 19.40
N THR A 60 1.03 -8.06 18.45
CA THR A 60 1.62 -8.42 17.16
C THR A 60 3.13 -8.54 17.32
N PRO A 61 3.74 -9.69 16.97
CA PRO A 61 5.19 -9.85 17.08
C PRO A 61 5.94 -8.85 16.21
N ASP A 62 7.07 -8.34 16.71
CA ASP A 62 7.91 -7.36 15.99
C ASP A 62 8.32 -7.85 14.59
N GLY A 63 8.57 -9.16 14.43
CA GLY A 63 8.90 -9.76 13.14
C GLY A 63 7.76 -9.64 12.13
N GLU A 64 6.52 -9.89 12.55
CA GLU A 64 5.34 -9.75 11.69
C GLU A 64 5.09 -8.28 11.32
N THR A 65 5.24 -7.37 12.28
CA THR A 65 5.15 -5.92 12.00
C THR A 65 6.21 -5.48 11.00
N ARG A 66 7.43 -6.03 11.07
CA ARG A 66 8.51 -5.74 10.12
C ARG A 66 8.22 -6.28 8.72
N ASP A 67 7.70 -7.50 8.60
CA ASP A 67 7.33 -8.07 7.30
C ASP A 67 6.26 -7.22 6.59
N ILE A 68 5.27 -6.74 7.34
CA ILE A 68 4.23 -5.85 6.80
C ILE A 68 4.81 -4.48 6.42
N LEU A 69 5.74 -3.94 7.22
CA LEU A 69 6.44 -2.70 6.91
C LEU A 69 7.20 -2.81 5.59
N ASP A 70 7.94 -3.90 5.36
CA ASP A 70 8.70 -4.11 4.12
C ASP A 70 7.78 -4.14 2.89
N LEU A 71 6.60 -4.76 3.00
CA LEU A 71 5.59 -4.73 1.93
C LEU A 71 5.06 -3.32 1.65
N VAL A 72 4.83 -2.50 2.68
CA VAL A 72 4.41 -1.10 2.50
C VAL A 72 5.51 -0.28 1.82
N LEU A 73 6.77 -0.46 2.24
CA LEU A 73 7.92 0.25 1.66
C LEU A 73 8.14 -0.09 0.19
N VAL A 74 7.91 -1.33 -0.22
CA VAL A 74 8.03 -1.77 -1.63
C VAL A 74 6.92 -1.20 -2.50
N ASN A 75 5.69 -1.12 -1.98
CA ASN A 75 4.52 -0.73 -2.77
C ASN A 75 4.31 0.79 -2.86
N ALA A 76 4.87 1.56 -1.93
CA ALA A 76 4.72 3.01 -1.91
C ALA A 76 6.01 3.71 -2.40
N ALA A 77 6.02 4.16 -3.65
CA ALA A 77 7.15 4.89 -4.24
C ALA A 77 7.56 6.14 -3.42
N SER A 78 6.63 6.77 -2.71
CA SER A 78 6.89 7.89 -1.81
C SER A 78 7.76 7.52 -0.60
N LEU A 79 7.92 6.24 -0.29
CA LEU A 79 8.68 5.73 0.85
C LEU A 79 10.07 5.19 0.46
N GLU A 80 10.51 5.34 -0.80
CA GLU A 80 11.82 4.85 -1.25
C GLU A 80 12.98 5.39 -0.40
N ARG A 81 12.92 6.66 0.02
CA ARG A 81 13.92 7.24 0.93
C ARG A 81 13.94 6.53 2.28
N ALA A 82 12.78 6.25 2.86
CA ALA A 82 12.70 5.53 4.14
C ALA A 82 13.26 4.11 4.00
N ARG A 83 12.94 3.44 2.89
CA ARG A 83 13.48 2.12 2.54
C ARG A 83 15.01 2.15 2.42
N THR A 84 15.56 3.15 1.74
CA THR A 84 17.01 3.32 1.55
C THR A 84 17.73 3.48 2.88
N LEU A 85 17.20 4.34 3.77
CA LEU A 85 17.73 4.56 5.11
C LEU A 85 17.67 3.29 5.98
N LEU A 86 16.57 2.54 5.91
CA LEU A 86 16.38 1.31 6.69
C LEU A 86 17.29 0.16 6.24
N LEU A 87 17.62 0.12 4.95
CA LEU A 87 18.51 -0.89 4.36
C LEU A 87 19.99 -0.49 4.40
N GLY A 88 20.32 0.72 4.87
CA GLY A 88 21.70 1.22 4.89
C GLY A 88 22.31 1.35 3.49
N LEU A 89 21.48 1.59 2.47
CA LEU A 89 21.93 1.66 1.08
C LEU A 89 22.59 3.01 0.72
N ASP A 90 22.42 4.05 1.55
CA ASP A 90 23.07 5.35 1.38
C ASP A 90 24.59 5.31 1.65
N ASP A 91 25.09 4.37 2.46
CA ASP A 91 26.52 4.23 2.78
C ASP A 91 27.33 3.52 1.67
N GLN A 92 26.69 2.97 0.63
CA GLN A 92 27.38 2.21 -0.44
C GLN A 92 27.71 3.05 -1.69
N VAL A 93 27.36 4.33 -1.73
CA VAL A 93 27.63 5.24 -2.87
C VAL A 93 28.86 6.14 -2.60
N ALA A 94 29.53 5.95 -1.47
CA ALA A 94 30.74 6.67 -1.09
C ALA A 94 31.99 5.75 -1.12
N ASP A 95 32.28 5.14 -2.28
CA ASP A 95 33.62 4.64 -2.62
C ASP A 95 33.81 4.55 -4.15
#